data_AF-A0A1N7EPA2-F1
#
_entry.id   AF-A0A1N7EPA2-F1
#
_cell.length_a   1.000
_cell.length_b   1.000
_cell.length_c   1.000
_cell.angle_alpha   90.00
_cell.angle_beta   90.00
_cell.angle_gamma   90.00
#
_symmetry.space_group_name_H-M   'P 1'
#
loop_
_entity.id
_entity.type
_entity.pdbx_description
1 polymer ?
#
loop_
_entity_poly.entity_id
_entity_poly.type
_entity_poly.pdbx_seq_one_letter_code
_entity_poly.pdbx_strand_id
1 'polypeptide(L)' 'MESRENWITIAFVVVALPAAYAVNFLLESNDIAQDTAFMISFFVLLVVGVGLPRFVTRSG' A
#
# COMPACT_ATOMS: atom_id res chain seq x y z
N MET A 1 0.78 2.56 24.42
CA MET A 1 0.44 3.22 23.13
C MET A 1 1.08 2.50 21.95
N GLU A 2 2.34 2.07 22.05
CA GLU A 2 3.06 1.37 20.97
C GLU A 2 2.35 0.13 20.39
N SER A 3 1.71 -0.71 21.21
CA SER A 3 1.01 -1.90 20.70
C SER A 3 -0.08 -1.55 19.69
N ARG A 4 -0.87 -0.50 19.95
CA ARG A 4 -1.98 -0.10 19.08
C ARG A 4 -1.48 0.47 17.75
N GLU A 5 -0.41 1.26 17.77
CA GLU A 5 0.22 1.80 16.56
C GLU A 5 0.83 0.70 15.69
N ASN A 6 1.43 -0.31 16.31
CA ASN A 6 1.97 -1.47 15.61
C ASN A 6 0.86 -2.30 14.95
N TRP A 7 -0.25 -2.54 15.65
CA TRP A 7 -1.42 -3.23 15.10
C TRP A 7 -2.06 -2.48 13.92
N ILE A 8 -2.17 -1.16 13.99
CA ILE A 8 -2.67 -0.33 12.89
C ILE A 8 -1.74 -0.45 11.67
N THR A 9 -0.44 -0.33 11.87
CA THR A 9 0.55 -0.45 10.79
C THR A 9 0.46 -1.83 10.12
N ILE A 10 0.36 -2.91 10.90
CA ILE A 10 0.19 -4.27 10.37
C ILE A 10 -1.08 -4.39 9.53
N ALA A 11 -2.22 -3.86 10.01
CA ALA A 11 -3.48 -3.91 9.27
C ALA A 11 -3.36 -3.21 7.89
N PHE A 12 -2.69 -2.06 7.85
CA PHE A 12 -2.45 -1.34 6.60
C PHE A 12 -1.48 -2.07 5.67
N VAL A 13 -0.41 -2.68 6.18
CA VAL A 13 0.49 -3.51 5.37
C VAL A 13 -0.25 -4.71 4.76
N VAL A 14 -1.12 -5.35 5.54
CA VAL A 14 -1.95 -6.48 5.07
C VAL A 14 -2.91 -6.06 3.96
N VAL A 15 -3.42 -4.82 3.97
CA VAL A 15 -4.28 -4.28 2.90
C VAL A 15 -3.46 -3.77 1.70
N ALA A 16 -2.29 -3.18 1.95
CA ALA A 16 -1.43 -2.61 0.93
C ALA A 16 -0.89 -3.65 -0.06
N LEU A 17 -0.57 -4.85 0.42
CA LEU A 17 -0.06 -5.95 -0.41
C LEU A 17 -1.08 -6.40 -1.49
N PRO A 18 -2.34 -6.77 -1.13
CA PRO A 18 -3.39 -7.05 -2.12
C PRO A 18 -3.71 -5.86 -3.03
N ALA A 19 -3.71 -4.63 -2.50
CA ALA A 19 -3.98 -3.44 -3.30
C ALA A 19 -2.89 -3.23 -4.37
N ALA A 20 -1.61 -3.36 -4.00
CA ALA A 20 -0.50 -3.27 -4.95
C ALA A 20 -0.57 -4.38 -6.00
N TYR A 21 -0.91 -5.61 -5.60
CA TYR A 21 -1.09 -6.72 -6.54
C TYR A 21 -2.23 -6.47 -7.53
N ALA A 22 -3.40 -6.03 -7.05
CA ALA A 22 -4.55 -5.71 -7.88
C ALA A 22 -4.24 -4.59 -8.87
N VAL A 23 -3.53 -3.55 -8.42
CA VAL A 23 -3.08 -2.46 -9.30
C VAL A 23 -2.11 -2.96 -10.36
N ASN A 24 -1.14 -3.80 -10.01
CA ASN A 24 -0.23 -4.37 -11.00
C ASN A 24 -0.98 -5.18 -12.05
N PHE A 25 -1.86 -6.09 -11.60
CA PHE A 25 -2.67 -6.92 -12.49
C PHE A 25 -3.55 -6.07 -13.43
N LEU A 26 -4.17 -5.01 -12.91
CA LEU A 26 -4.96 -4.09 -13.73
C LEU A 26 -4.10 -3.37 -14.76
N LEU A 27 -2.91 -2.87 -14.38
CA LEU A 27 -2.02 -2.16 -15.30
C LEU A 27 -1.46 -3.10 -16.38
N GLU A 28 -1.05 -4.31 -16.01
CA GLU A 28 -0.64 -5.35 -16.96
C GLU A 28 -1.77 -5.71 -17.93
N SER A 29 -3.02 -5.80 -17.44
CA SER A 29 -4.19 -6.06 -18.31
C SER A 29 -4.54 -4.92 -19.27
N ASN A 30 -3.95 -3.74 -19.09
CA ASN A 30 -4.12 -2.56 -19.97
C ASN A 30 -2.88 -2.30 -20.84
N ASP A 31 -2.01 -3.30 -21.03
CA ASP A 31 -0.77 -3.20 -21.83
C ASP A 31 0.21 -2.11 -21.35
N ILE A 32 0.14 -1.74 -20.06
CA ILE A 32 1.13 -0.84 -19.46
C ILE A 32 2.46 -1.58 -19.35
N ALA A 33 3.56 -0.92 -19.72
CA ALA A 33 4.91 -1.47 -19.58
C ALA A 33 5.17 -1.96 -18.15
N GLN A 34 5.74 -3.16 -18.03
CA GLN A 34 5.96 -3.83 -16.73
C GLN A 34 6.72 -2.97 -15.72
N ASP A 35 7.72 -2.21 -16.17
CA ASP A 35 8.49 -1.29 -15.32
C ASP A 35 7.62 -0.18 -14.72
N THR A 36 6.66 0.33 -15.52
CA THR A 36 5.71 1.36 -15.09
C THR A 36 4.66 0.78 -14.16
N ALA A 37 4.13 -0.41 -14.48
CA ALA A 37 3.17 -1.12 -13.65
C ALA A 37 3.75 -1.47 -12.27
N PHE A 38 4.99 -1.93 -12.23
CA PHE A 38 5.75 -2.16 -11.01
C PHE A 38 5.95 -0.88 -10.20
N MET A 39 6.41 0.22 -10.84
CA MET A 39 6.60 1.51 -10.15
C MET A 39 5.31 2.00 -9.50
N ILE A 40 4.19 1.97 -10.23
CA ILE A 40 2.89 2.43 -9.71
C ILE A 40 2.44 1.55 -8.53
N SER A 41 2.59 0.23 -8.66
CA SER A 41 2.23 -0.73 -7.61
C SER A 41 3.11 -0.56 -6.37
N PHE A 42 4.39 -0.26 -6.54
CA PHE A 42 5.31 0.05 -5.45
C PHE A 42 4.92 1.34 -4.72
N PHE A 43 4.49 2.39 -5.45
CA PHE A 43 3.97 3.60 -4.82
C PHE A 43 2.69 3.35 -4.02
N VAL A 44 1.78 2.53 -4.54
CA VAL A 44 0.57 2.12 -3.80
C VAL A 44 0.95 1.45 -2.49
N LEU A 45 1.93 0.54 -2.52
CA LEU A 45 2.41 -0.14 -1.32
C LEU A 45 3.00 0.84 -0.29
N LEU A 46 3.79 1.81 -0.74
CA LEU A 46 4.37 2.83 0.15
C LEU A 46 3.31 3.76 0.75
N VAL A 47 2.39 4.26 -0.06
CA VAL A 47 1.36 5.21 0.39
C VAL A 47 0.38 4.53 1.34
N VAL A 48 -0.11 3.34 0.99
CA VAL A 48 -1.10 2.61 1.79
C VAL A 48 -0.45 1.95 3.00
N GLY A 49 0.70 1.31 2.84
CA GLY A 49 1.35 0.53 3.89
C GLY A 49 2.15 1.36 4.89
N VAL A 50 2.63 2.55 4.50
CA VAL A 50 3.49 3.40 5.35
C VAL A 50 2.93 4.81 5.54
N GLY A 51 2.40 5.42 4.48
CA GLY A 51 1.83 6.77 4.52
C GLY A 51 0.58 6.86 5.39
N LEU A 52 -0.47 6.11 5.04
CA LEU A 52 -1.77 6.16 5.71
C LEU A 52 -1.72 5.83 7.21
N PRO A 53 -0.98 4.81 7.69
CA PRO A 53 -0.86 4.53 9.13
C PRO A 53 -0.40 5.74 9.93
N ARG A 54 0.61 6.48 9.41
CA ARG A 54 1.16 7.66 10.09
C ARG A 54 0.15 8.80 10.20
N PHE A 55 -0.76 8.94 9.24
CA PHE A 55 -1.84 9.93 9.31
C PHE A 55 -2.92 9.49 10.31
N VAL A 56 -3.27 8.20 10.31
CA VAL A 56 -4.29 7.64 11.21
C VAL A 56 -3.82 7.67 12.67
N THR A 57 -2.57 7.32 12.95
CA THR A 57 -2.03 7.33 14.32
C THR A 57 -1.78 8.73 14.87
N ARG A 58 -1.52 9.75 14.03
CA ARG A 58 -1.41 11.15 14.47
C ARG A 58 -2.74 11.82 14.82
N SER A 59 -3.86 11.23 14.41
CA SER A 59 -5.19 11.84 14.52
C SER A 59 -6.03 11.28 15.67
N GLY A 60 -5.48 10.38 16.50
CA GLY A 60 -6.18 9.73 17.62
C GLY A 60 -5.37 9.71 18.90
#